data_AF-A0A9P6JUC5-F1
#
_entry.id   AF-A0A9P6JUC5-F1
#
_cell.length_a   1.000
_cell.length_b   1.000
_cell.length_c   1.000
_cell.angle_alpha   90.00
_cell.angle_beta   90.00
_cell.angle_gamma   90.00
#
_symmetry.space_group_name_H-M   'P 1'
#
loop_
_entity.id
_entity.type
_entity.pdbx_description
1 polymer ?
#
loop_
_entity_poly.entity_id
_entity_poly.type
_entity_poly.pdbx_seq_one_letter_code
_entity_poly.pdbx_strand_id
1 'polypeptide(L)'
;MESNRVRKSRRNRATANFSECSSYPEDSPLGPLEVLVAKLDQESFRSHIFAEIDDILTFTLFAAKKKQDRRLALKPACAFEGDELSINADKALSFAHVWEALLRQRLETKPFVAEFTAQIKALCPEIMSTSEAEKCFQHLAARYHVLLHDPSRCVTLEKVEFEHGRISAGLKSTRDIEAGMILLPLCSSMSSDCVKDRKAISVIQAGPKNRGPQGPRLILGPFRFANSDCNPNCQFMAIPQSHAFTLVTLVEVKKGQSITVKYSDDDSYFGHGECRCGTCSGEAPQAKRQKIQNPVTNGRKLTRRGGAREKRRKLLESFRGHSSKGAGDMENVGQPT
;
A
#
# COMPACT_ATOMS: atom_id res chain seq x y z
N MET A 1 -54.29 11.82 21.54
CA MET A 1 -53.51 11.14 20.48
C MET A 1 -52.51 12.15 19.93
N GLU A 2 -51.28 12.10 20.43
CA GLU A 2 -50.30 13.17 20.30
C GLU A 2 -49.32 12.82 19.17
N SER A 3 -49.30 13.66 18.12
CA SER A 3 -48.47 13.43 16.94
C SER A 3 -47.01 13.78 17.22
N ASN A 4 -46.18 12.76 17.44
CA ASN A 4 -44.73 12.95 17.53
C ASN A 4 -44.13 13.17 16.13
N ARG A 5 -44.03 14.44 15.72
CA ARG A 5 -43.16 14.87 14.62
C ARG A 5 -41.70 14.66 15.03
N VAL A 6 -41.09 13.59 14.53
CA VAL A 6 -39.64 13.37 14.59
C VAL A 6 -38.95 14.51 13.84
N ARG A 7 -38.32 15.42 14.58
CA ARG A 7 -37.43 16.46 14.04
C ARG A 7 -36.27 15.77 13.30
N LYS A 8 -36.31 15.79 11.96
CA LYS A 8 -35.15 15.47 11.12
C LYS A 8 -34.04 16.48 11.43
N SER A 9 -33.10 16.07 12.28
CA SER A 9 -31.84 16.75 12.50
C SER A 9 -31.05 16.76 11.17
N ARG A 10 -31.20 17.84 10.40
CA ARG A 10 -30.25 18.20 9.34
C ARG A 10 -28.91 18.54 10.00
N ARG A 11 -28.11 17.53 10.31
CA ARG A 11 -26.67 17.74 10.53
C ARG A 11 -26.09 18.08 9.17
N ASN A 12 -25.74 19.35 8.99
CA ASN A 12 -24.90 19.80 7.89
C ASN A 12 -23.64 18.93 7.88
N ARG A 13 -23.57 17.98 6.95
CA ARG A 13 -22.41 17.13 6.68
C ARG A 13 -21.38 18.04 6.01
N ALA A 14 -20.62 18.78 6.83
CA ALA A 14 -19.45 19.47 6.36
C ALA A 14 -18.42 18.40 5.98
N THR A 15 -18.46 17.94 4.73
CA THR A 15 -17.36 17.25 4.09
C THR A 15 -16.20 18.24 4.05
N ALA A 16 -15.34 18.17 5.06
CA ALA A 16 -14.00 18.72 4.92
C ALA A 16 -13.29 17.86 3.86
N ASN A 17 -13.52 18.20 2.60
CA ASN A 17 -12.64 17.81 1.52
C ASN A 17 -11.30 18.43 1.89
N PHE A 18 -10.36 17.61 2.36
CA PHE A 18 -8.97 18.04 2.39
C PHE A 18 -8.65 18.41 0.95
N SER A 19 -8.47 19.70 0.68
CA SER A 19 -8.02 20.14 -0.63
C SER A 19 -6.69 19.44 -0.87
N GLU A 20 -6.72 18.49 -1.80
CA GLU A 20 -5.63 17.84 -2.50
C GLU A 20 -4.25 18.25 -1.97
N CYS A 21 -3.77 17.56 -0.93
CA CYS A 21 -2.47 17.82 -0.34
C CYS A 21 -1.39 17.45 -1.36
N SER A 22 -1.00 18.42 -2.20
CA SER A 22 -0.14 18.22 -3.36
C SER A 22 1.35 18.22 -3.03
N SER A 23 1.75 18.04 -1.78
CA SER A 23 3.16 18.07 -1.42
C SER A 23 3.55 16.79 -0.71
N TYR A 24 3.79 15.76 -1.52
CA TYR A 24 4.98 14.94 -1.22
C TYR A 24 6.14 15.94 -1.08
N PRO A 25 6.96 15.89 -0.03
CA PRO A 25 7.97 16.91 0.21
C PRO A 25 9.00 16.93 -0.93
N GLU A 26 8.75 17.73 -1.96
CA GLU A 26 9.60 17.83 -3.16
C GLU A 26 10.93 18.52 -2.85
N ASP A 27 11.00 19.25 -1.72
CA ASP A 27 12.09 20.17 -1.38
C ASP A 27 12.94 19.75 -0.16
N SER A 28 12.68 18.60 0.45
CA SER A 28 13.51 18.07 1.56
C SER A 28 14.42 16.95 1.08
N PRO A 29 15.66 16.84 1.61
CA PRO A 29 16.49 15.67 1.33
C PRO A 29 15.75 14.42 1.78
N LEU A 30 15.46 13.54 0.83
CA LEU A 30 14.79 12.27 1.10
C LEU A 30 15.71 11.40 1.97
N GLY A 31 15.20 10.92 3.09
CA GLY A 31 15.89 9.93 3.90
C GLY A 31 15.96 8.57 3.19
N PRO A 32 16.70 7.60 3.75
CA PRO A 32 16.86 6.28 3.13
C PRO A 32 15.54 5.55 2.86
N LEU A 33 14.57 5.66 3.78
CA LEU A 33 13.25 5.06 3.63
C LEU A 33 12.46 5.71 2.49
N GLU A 34 12.44 7.05 2.43
CA GLU A 34 11.78 7.80 1.37
C GLU A 34 12.34 7.45 0.00
N VAL A 35 13.67 7.34 -0.13
CA VAL A 35 14.33 6.96 -1.39
C VAL A 35 13.92 5.54 -1.80
N LEU A 36 13.90 4.59 -0.87
CA LEU A 36 13.47 3.22 -1.13
C LEU A 36 12.00 3.18 -1.58
N VAL A 37 11.10 3.81 -0.83
CA VAL A 37 9.67 3.86 -1.15
C VAL A 37 9.43 4.54 -2.49
N ALA A 38 10.08 5.68 -2.76
CA ALA A 38 9.96 6.39 -4.02
C ALA A 38 10.38 5.52 -5.22
N LYS A 39 11.39 4.66 -5.06
CA LYS A 39 11.80 3.69 -6.08
C LYS A 39 10.71 2.63 -6.30
N LEU A 40 10.23 2.01 -5.22
CA LEU A 40 9.18 0.98 -5.28
C LEU A 40 7.91 1.54 -5.91
N ASP A 41 7.54 2.79 -5.63
CA ASP A 41 6.34 3.42 -6.17
C ASP A 41 6.35 3.60 -7.71
N GLN A 42 7.53 3.46 -8.34
CA GLN A 42 7.66 3.46 -9.80
C GLN A 42 7.39 2.11 -10.45
N GLU A 43 7.28 1.02 -9.66
CA GLU A 43 7.12 -0.33 -10.17
C GLU A 43 5.66 -0.79 -10.13
N SER A 44 5.26 -1.57 -11.13
CA SER A 44 3.93 -2.19 -11.23
C SER A 44 4.03 -3.54 -11.95
N PHE A 45 3.12 -4.44 -11.62
CA PHE A 45 3.14 -5.84 -12.07
C PHE A 45 1.76 -6.28 -12.53
N ARG A 46 1.67 -7.26 -13.44
CA ARG A 46 0.37 -7.78 -13.88
C ARG A 46 -0.41 -8.35 -12.69
N SER A 47 -1.71 -8.10 -12.69
CA SER A 47 -2.64 -8.36 -11.58
C SER A 47 -2.57 -9.80 -11.06
N HIS A 48 -2.56 -10.79 -11.94
CA HIS A 48 -2.45 -12.21 -11.57
C HIS A 48 -1.15 -12.55 -10.82
N ILE A 49 0.02 -12.15 -11.35
CA ILE A 49 1.33 -12.37 -10.70
C ILE A 49 1.39 -11.62 -9.37
N PHE A 50 0.86 -10.39 -9.36
CA PHE A 50 0.91 -9.52 -8.21
C PHE A 50 0.08 -10.05 -7.05
N ALA A 51 -1.14 -10.53 -7.34
CA ALA A 51 -2.02 -11.16 -6.36
C ALA A 51 -1.43 -12.45 -5.81
N GLU A 52 -0.97 -13.35 -6.68
CA GLU A 52 -0.40 -14.62 -6.27
C GLU A 52 0.78 -14.43 -5.29
N ILE A 53 1.73 -13.58 -5.64
CA ILE A 53 2.91 -13.32 -4.82
C ILE A 53 2.54 -12.63 -3.51
N ASP A 54 1.64 -11.65 -3.55
CA ASP A 54 1.19 -10.94 -2.36
C ASP A 54 0.48 -11.87 -1.37
N ASP A 55 -0.39 -12.75 -1.86
CA ASP A 55 -1.10 -13.72 -1.04
C ASP A 55 -0.15 -14.77 -0.44
N ILE A 56 0.85 -15.22 -1.21
CA ILE A 56 1.92 -16.11 -0.71
C ILE A 56 2.72 -15.46 0.42
N LEU A 57 3.19 -14.23 0.20
CA LEU A 57 3.97 -13.49 1.20
C LEU A 57 3.12 -13.22 2.44
N THR A 58 1.88 -12.80 2.25
CA THR A 58 0.97 -12.53 3.35
C THR A 58 0.69 -13.81 4.15
N PHE A 59 0.33 -14.90 3.48
CA PHE A 59 0.12 -16.19 4.13
C PHE A 59 1.36 -16.65 4.91
N THR A 60 2.56 -16.49 4.35
CA THR A 60 3.83 -16.77 5.02
C THR A 60 4.00 -15.95 6.30
N LEU A 61 3.79 -14.63 6.23
CA LEU A 61 3.95 -13.71 7.37
C LEU A 61 2.96 -14.00 8.51
N PHE A 62 1.78 -14.55 8.19
CA PHE A 62 0.79 -14.98 9.19
C PHE A 62 0.96 -16.43 9.64
N ALA A 63 1.49 -17.32 8.80
CA ALA A 63 1.85 -18.70 9.15
C ALA A 63 2.98 -18.75 10.18
N ALA A 64 3.91 -17.80 10.13
CA ALA A 64 5.05 -17.67 11.06
C ALA A 64 4.65 -17.57 12.55
N LYS A 65 3.40 -17.19 12.86
CA LYS A 65 3.00 -16.77 14.21
C LYS A 65 2.42 -17.88 15.10
N LYS A 66 2.57 -19.19 14.81
CA LYS A 66 2.01 -20.24 15.68
C LYS A 66 2.91 -21.42 16.07
N LYS A 67 3.08 -21.50 17.39
CA LYS A 67 3.17 -22.72 18.21
C LYS A 67 1.76 -23.24 18.62
N GLN A 68 0.69 -22.92 17.89
CA GLN A 68 -0.70 -23.26 18.24
C GLN A 68 -1.37 -24.02 17.11
N ASP A 69 -2.22 -24.99 17.47
CA ASP A 69 -3.04 -25.87 16.63
C ASP A 69 -3.19 -25.50 15.15
N ARG A 70 -2.90 -26.49 14.30
CA ARG A 70 -2.94 -26.54 12.83
C ARG A 70 -4.22 -26.01 12.16
N ARG A 71 -5.24 -25.55 12.90
CA ARG A 71 -6.58 -25.21 12.39
C ARG A 71 -6.93 -23.72 12.41
N LEU A 72 -6.05 -22.83 12.88
CA LEU A 72 -6.36 -21.40 13.07
C LEU A 72 -5.20 -20.49 12.66
N ALA A 73 -4.46 -20.84 11.61
CA ALA A 73 -3.64 -19.85 10.91
C ALA A 73 -4.61 -18.88 10.22
N LEU A 74 -4.37 -17.58 10.37
CA LEU A 74 -5.08 -16.59 9.56
C LEU A 74 -4.75 -16.88 8.09
N LYS A 75 -5.68 -17.50 7.37
CA LYS A 75 -5.68 -17.45 5.91
C LYS A 75 -6.16 -16.03 5.58
N PRO A 76 -5.27 -15.13 5.14
CA PRO A 76 -5.72 -13.85 4.63
C PRO A 76 -6.68 -14.16 3.50
N ALA A 77 -7.75 -13.39 3.35
CA ALA A 77 -8.58 -13.54 2.17
C ALA A 77 -7.67 -13.33 0.94
N CYS A 78 -7.76 -14.22 -0.05
CA CYS A 78 -6.97 -14.10 -1.26
C CYS A 78 -7.38 -12.81 -1.99
N ALA A 79 -6.40 -12.10 -2.55
CA ALA A 79 -6.64 -10.93 -3.37
C ALA A 79 -7.41 -11.26 -4.66
N PHE A 80 -7.37 -12.53 -5.10
CA PHE A 80 -8.12 -13.07 -6.24
C PHE A 80 -8.91 -14.34 -5.86
N GLU A 81 -9.98 -14.64 -6.62
CA GLU A 81 -10.91 -15.77 -6.47
C GLU A 81 -10.27 -17.16 -6.70
N GLY A 82 -9.28 -17.51 -5.89
CA GLY A 82 -8.75 -18.87 -5.75
C GLY A 82 -8.76 -19.28 -4.30
N ASP A 83 -9.45 -20.39 -3.98
CA ASP A 83 -9.47 -20.96 -2.62
C ASP A 83 -8.13 -21.58 -2.22
N GLU A 84 -7.23 -21.81 -3.18
CA GLU A 84 -5.95 -22.47 -2.99
C GLU A 84 -4.76 -21.62 -3.46
N LEU A 85 -3.79 -21.44 -2.57
CA LEU A 85 -2.48 -20.86 -2.88
C LEU A 85 -1.65 -21.87 -3.69
N SER A 86 -0.76 -21.39 -4.55
CA SER A 86 0.18 -22.24 -5.29
C SER A 86 1.23 -22.93 -4.39
N ILE A 87 1.27 -22.59 -3.10
CA ILE A 87 2.07 -23.28 -2.09
C ILE A 87 1.22 -23.91 -0.99
N ASN A 88 1.70 -25.03 -0.46
CA ASN A 88 1.14 -25.66 0.73
C ASN A 88 1.67 -25.01 2.02
N ALA A 89 1.10 -25.43 3.16
CA ALA A 89 1.44 -24.89 4.48
C ALA A 89 2.91 -25.13 4.88
N ASP A 90 3.50 -26.26 4.48
CA ASP A 90 4.89 -26.60 4.84
C ASP A 90 5.89 -25.69 4.12
N LYS A 91 5.65 -25.38 2.85
CA LYS A 91 6.44 -24.38 2.10
C LYS A 91 6.28 -22.98 2.71
N ALA A 92 5.06 -22.57 3.05
CA ALA A 92 4.83 -21.28 3.71
C ALA A 92 5.54 -21.18 5.06
N LEU A 93 5.54 -22.27 5.85
CA LEU A 93 6.29 -22.33 7.11
C LEU A 93 7.80 -22.24 6.88
N SER A 94 8.30 -22.87 5.82
CA SER A 94 9.71 -22.77 5.43
C SER A 94 10.09 -21.33 5.08
N PHE A 95 9.23 -20.61 4.35
CA PHE A 95 9.47 -19.20 4.02
C PHE A 95 9.46 -18.34 5.28
N ALA A 96 8.56 -18.61 6.22
CA ALA A 96 8.49 -17.93 7.50
C ALA A 96 9.77 -18.14 8.31
N HIS A 97 10.32 -19.35 8.33
CA HIS A 97 11.60 -19.63 8.99
C HIS A 97 12.76 -18.88 8.36
N VAL A 98 12.83 -18.82 7.02
CA VAL A 98 13.84 -18.02 6.31
C VAL A 98 13.70 -16.54 6.69
N TRP A 99 12.49 -16.00 6.62
CA TRP A 99 12.21 -14.62 7.00
C TRP A 99 12.71 -14.31 8.42
N GLU A 100 12.27 -15.11 9.41
CA GLU A 100 12.69 -14.96 10.81
C GLU A 100 14.20 -15.14 11.02
N ALA A 101 14.85 -16.04 10.29
CA ALA A 101 16.31 -16.22 10.35
C ALA A 101 17.05 -14.98 9.87
N LEU A 102 16.61 -14.36 8.76
CA LEU A 102 17.20 -13.15 8.22
C LEU A 102 16.96 -11.93 9.10
N LEU A 103 15.79 -11.83 9.74
CA LEU A 103 15.51 -10.75 10.68
C LEU A 103 16.48 -10.73 11.87
N ARG A 104 16.89 -11.91 12.37
CA ARG A 104 17.87 -12.02 13.47
C ARG A 104 19.24 -11.44 13.08
N GLN A 105 19.55 -11.38 11.80
CA GLN A 105 20.78 -10.78 11.27
C GLN A 105 20.71 -9.24 11.21
N ARG A 106 19.54 -8.63 11.45
CA ARG A 106 19.32 -7.18 11.46
C ARG A 106 19.79 -6.49 10.17
N LEU A 107 19.56 -7.14 9.05
CA LEU A 107 19.89 -6.61 7.73
C LEU A 107 19.01 -5.40 7.39
N GLU A 108 19.58 -4.42 6.69
CA GLU A 108 18.79 -3.38 6.03
C GLU A 108 17.90 -4.00 4.93
N THR A 109 16.85 -3.29 4.51
CA THR A 109 15.85 -3.82 3.58
C THR A 109 16.44 -4.38 2.28
N LYS A 110 17.42 -3.70 1.67
CA LYS A 110 18.01 -4.15 0.41
C LYS A 110 18.77 -5.49 0.54
N PRO A 111 19.75 -5.65 1.43
CA PRO A 111 20.41 -6.95 1.64
C PRO A 111 19.45 -8.02 2.16
N PHE A 112 18.48 -7.67 3.02
CA PHE A 112 17.44 -8.59 3.46
C PHE A 112 16.68 -9.20 2.27
N VAL A 113 16.17 -8.34 1.37
CA VAL A 113 15.37 -8.79 0.22
C VAL A 113 16.20 -9.63 -0.74
N ALA A 114 17.45 -9.25 -1.00
CA ALA A 114 18.32 -10.02 -1.89
C ALA A 114 18.53 -11.45 -1.38
N GLU A 115 18.86 -11.60 -0.09
CA GLU A 115 19.08 -12.91 0.53
C GLU A 115 17.78 -13.71 0.65
N PHE A 116 16.68 -13.05 1.03
CA PHE A 116 15.36 -13.68 1.12
C PHE A 116 14.94 -14.23 -0.25
N THR A 117 15.05 -13.43 -1.30
CA THR A 117 14.73 -13.87 -2.67
C THR A 117 15.60 -15.04 -3.09
N ALA A 118 16.91 -15.01 -2.83
CA ALA A 118 17.82 -16.11 -3.19
C ALA A 118 17.42 -17.44 -2.52
N GLN A 119 17.16 -17.42 -1.21
CA GLN A 119 16.77 -18.61 -0.47
C GLN A 119 15.39 -19.12 -0.87
N ILE A 120 14.41 -18.24 -1.09
CA ILE A 120 13.08 -18.66 -1.54
C ILE A 120 13.13 -19.22 -2.95
N LYS A 121 13.90 -18.62 -3.86
CA LYS A 121 14.07 -19.15 -5.22
C LYS A 121 14.69 -20.56 -5.23
N ALA A 122 15.59 -20.84 -4.30
CA ALA A 122 16.16 -22.18 -4.13
C ALA A 122 15.13 -23.19 -3.58
N LEU A 123 14.25 -22.76 -2.66
CA LEU A 123 13.22 -23.61 -2.05
C LEU A 123 12.01 -23.86 -2.98
N CYS A 124 11.65 -22.87 -3.79
CA CYS A 124 10.40 -22.85 -4.54
C CYS A 124 10.55 -22.05 -5.85
N PRO A 125 11.35 -22.55 -6.82
CA PRO A 125 11.66 -21.84 -8.06
C PRO A 125 10.41 -21.54 -8.90
N GLU A 126 9.34 -22.32 -8.77
CA GLU A 126 8.09 -22.16 -9.52
C GLU A 126 7.40 -20.81 -9.30
N ILE A 127 7.46 -20.25 -8.08
CA ILE A 127 6.89 -18.93 -7.75
C ILE A 127 7.66 -17.81 -8.45
N MET A 128 8.95 -18.02 -8.70
CA MET A 128 9.86 -17.07 -9.35
C MET A 128 10.29 -17.57 -10.73
N SER A 129 9.38 -18.26 -11.42
CA SER A 129 9.63 -18.87 -12.73
C SER A 129 9.92 -17.85 -13.84
N THR A 130 9.57 -16.58 -13.62
CA THR A 130 9.79 -15.49 -14.57
C THR A 130 10.52 -14.32 -13.92
N SER A 131 11.23 -13.51 -14.72
CA SER A 131 11.86 -12.27 -14.24
C SER A 131 10.84 -11.27 -13.68
N GLU A 132 9.61 -11.25 -14.21
CA GLU A 132 8.53 -10.39 -13.69
C GLU A 132 8.11 -10.85 -12.28
N ALA A 133 7.92 -12.16 -12.09
CA ALA A 133 7.56 -12.73 -10.80
C ALA A 133 8.65 -12.51 -9.74
N GLU A 134 9.93 -12.71 -10.08
CA GLU A 134 11.04 -12.45 -9.16
C GLU A 134 11.10 -10.98 -8.73
N LYS A 135 10.94 -10.03 -9.67
CA LYS A 135 10.90 -8.59 -9.34
C LYS A 135 9.69 -8.23 -8.48
N CYS A 136 8.52 -8.79 -8.80
CA CYS A 136 7.30 -8.61 -8.01
C CYS A 136 7.49 -9.09 -6.56
N PHE A 137 8.13 -10.25 -6.39
CA PHE A 137 8.46 -10.77 -5.08
C PHE A 137 9.43 -9.86 -4.31
N GLN A 138 10.52 -9.43 -4.94
CA GLN A 138 11.47 -8.50 -4.32
C GLN A 138 10.78 -7.20 -3.88
N HIS A 139 9.92 -6.66 -4.74
CA HIS A 139 9.14 -5.45 -4.49
C HIS A 139 8.21 -5.59 -3.28
N LEU A 140 7.41 -6.65 -3.23
CA LEU A 140 6.49 -6.89 -2.12
C LEU A 140 7.21 -7.25 -0.83
N ALA A 141 8.28 -8.07 -0.90
CA ALA A 141 9.11 -8.40 0.24
C ALA A 141 9.74 -7.14 0.85
N ALA A 142 10.22 -6.20 0.02
CA ALA A 142 10.73 -4.91 0.50
C ALA A 142 9.66 -4.11 1.24
N ARG A 143 8.45 -3.99 0.69
CA ARG A 143 7.34 -3.27 1.32
C ARG A 143 6.93 -3.90 2.65
N TYR A 144 6.84 -5.22 2.72
CA TYR A 144 6.52 -5.93 3.97
C TYR A 144 7.64 -5.86 5.00
N HIS A 145 8.90 -5.89 4.57
CA HIS A 145 10.03 -5.67 5.47
C HIS A 145 9.96 -4.28 6.10
N VAL A 146 9.65 -3.25 5.30
CA VAL A 146 9.44 -1.88 5.80
C VAL A 146 8.29 -1.83 6.83
N LEU A 147 7.12 -2.39 6.49
CA LEU A 147 5.96 -2.41 7.40
C LEU A 147 6.27 -3.06 8.76
N LEU A 148 7.04 -4.14 8.75
CA LEU A 148 7.20 -5.00 9.93
C LEU A 148 8.45 -4.67 10.74
N HIS A 149 9.51 -4.19 10.10
CA HIS A 149 10.86 -4.14 10.69
C HIS A 149 11.60 -2.82 10.51
N ASP A 150 11.11 -1.88 9.69
CA ASP A 150 11.74 -0.57 9.62
C ASP A 150 11.72 0.12 11.00
N PRO A 151 12.86 0.61 11.54
CA PRO A 151 12.91 1.22 12.87
C PRO A 151 12.04 2.47 13.02
N SER A 152 11.76 3.18 11.91
CA SER A 152 10.96 4.41 11.91
C SER A 152 9.45 4.15 11.82
N ARG A 153 9.03 2.89 11.63
CA ARG A 153 7.63 2.52 11.43
C ARG A 153 6.75 3.00 12.59
N CYS A 154 5.69 3.70 12.24
CA CYS A 154 4.67 4.18 13.18
C CYS A 154 3.44 3.26 13.24
N VAL A 155 3.43 2.19 12.46
CA VAL A 155 2.30 1.27 12.29
C VAL A 155 2.79 -0.19 12.31
N THR A 156 1.87 -1.11 12.58
CA THR A 156 2.11 -2.55 12.54
C THR A 156 0.83 -3.32 12.30
N LEU A 157 0.95 -4.62 12.02
CA LEU A 157 -0.19 -5.52 11.88
C LEU A 157 -0.83 -5.83 13.25
N GLU A 158 -2.15 -5.91 13.26
CA GLU A 158 -2.93 -6.45 14.36
C GLU A 158 -3.86 -7.57 13.91
N LYS A 159 -4.29 -8.38 14.88
CA LYS A 159 -5.36 -9.36 14.69
C LYS A 159 -6.67 -8.66 14.99
N VAL A 160 -7.61 -8.69 14.05
CA VAL A 160 -8.96 -8.13 14.19
C VAL A 160 -9.95 -9.27 14.20
N GLU A 161 -10.95 -9.21 15.08
CA GLU A 161 -12.03 -10.18 15.13
C GLU A 161 -13.33 -9.46 14.78
N PHE A 162 -14.04 -9.96 13.79
CA PHE A 162 -15.36 -9.48 13.39
C PHE A 162 -16.45 -10.37 14.02
N GLU A 163 -17.70 -9.90 13.97
CA GLU A 163 -18.88 -10.65 14.44
C GLU A 163 -18.85 -12.11 13.95
N HIS A 164 -19.29 -13.04 14.80
CA HIS A 164 -19.25 -14.50 14.58
C HIS A 164 -17.84 -15.13 14.60
N GLY A 165 -16.86 -14.46 15.21
CA GLY A 165 -15.52 -15.03 15.43
C GLY A 165 -14.65 -15.08 14.17
N ARG A 166 -15.02 -14.33 13.13
CA ARG A 166 -14.20 -14.23 11.91
C ARG A 166 -12.97 -13.39 12.19
N ILE A 167 -11.82 -14.04 12.23
CA ILE A 167 -10.54 -13.37 12.45
C ILE A 167 -9.98 -12.87 11.11
N SER A 168 -9.48 -11.64 11.09
CA SER A 168 -8.73 -11.02 9.99
C SER A 168 -7.48 -10.30 10.52
N ALA A 169 -6.78 -9.63 9.61
CA ALA A 169 -5.72 -8.69 9.92
C ALA A 169 -6.24 -7.24 9.88
N GLY A 170 -5.57 -6.37 10.63
CA GLY A 170 -5.74 -4.93 10.60
C GLY A 170 -4.40 -4.23 10.76
N LEU A 171 -4.45 -2.90 10.84
CA LEU A 171 -3.30 -2.06 11.12
C LEU A 171 -3.56 -1.28 12.41
N LYS A 172 -2.53 -1.12 13.24
CA LYS A 172 -2.58 -0.20 14.39
C LYS A 172 -1.32 0.61 14.52
N SER A 173 -1.42 1.75 15.20
CA SER A 173 -0.28 2.59 15.52
C SER A 173 0.62 1.95 16.59
N THR A 174 1.93 2.17 16.48
CA THR A 174 2.93 1.73 17.48
C THR A 174 3.34 2.84 18.44
N ARG A 175 3.00 4.08 18.10
CA ARG A 175 3.24 5.32 18.83
C ARG A 175 2.13 6.32 18.49
N ASP A 176 2.11 7.46 19.19
CA ASP A 176 1.25 8.57 18.79
C ASP A 176 1.70 9.10 17.42
N ILE A 177 0.71 9.38 16.56
CA ILE A 177 0.90 9.89 15.20
C ILE A 177 0.09 11.17 15.07
N GLU A 178 0.75 12.25 14.66
CA GLU A 178 0.10 13.54 14.46
C GLU A 178 -0.86 13.50 13.26
N ALA A 179 -1.81 14.44 13.25
CA ALA A 179 -2.71 14.65 12.13
C ALA A 179 -1.93 15.20 10.91
N GLY A 180 -2.29 14.78 9.69
CA GLY A 180 -1.64 15.20 8.45
C GLY A 180 -0.35 14.42 8.10
N MET A 181 0.02 13.41 8.88
CA MET A 181 1.21 12.60 8.64
C MET A 181 1.00 11.58 7.52
N ILE A 182 1.94 11.53 6.58
CA ILE A 182 1.99 10.50 5.53
C ILE A 182 2.59 9.22 6.14
N LEU A 183 1.89 8.09 5.97
CA LEU A 183 2.30 6.80 6.52
C LEU A 183 3.11 6.01 5.49
N LEU A 184 4.36 6.42 5.25
CA LEU A 184 5.26 5.78 4.27
C LEU A 184 5.36 4.24 4.38
N PRO A 185 5.37 3.61 5.58
CA PRO A 185 5.38 2.16 5.69
C PRO A 185 4.13 1.47 5.13
N LEU A 186 3.06 2.22 4.87
CA LEU A 186 1.82 1.76 4.25
C LEU A 186 1.76 2.04 2.74
N CYS A 187 2.83 2.50 2.10
CA CYS A 187 2.83 2.65 0.65
C CYS A 187 2.63 1.29 -0.02
N SER A 188 1.69 1.23 -0.95
CA SER A 188 1.32 0.04 -1.73
C SER A 188 1.23 0.37 -3.21
N SER A 189 1.49 -0.64 -4.05
CA SER A 189 1.49 -0.49 -5.51
C SER A 189 0.20 -1.05 -6.12
N MET A 190 -0.18 -0.46 -7.25
CA MET A 190 -1.25 -0.97 -8.09
C MET A 190 -0.74 -2.00 -9.10
N SER A 191 -1.60 -2.94 -9.50
CA SER A 191 -1.35 -3.80 -10.67
C SER A 191 -1.12 -2.95 -11.92
N SER A 192 -0.43 -3.43 -12.95
CA SER A 192 -0.15 -2.70 -14.21
C SER A 192 -1.36 -2.63 -15.16
N ASP A 193 -2.28 -3.57 -15.03
CA ASP A 193 -3.52 -3.75 -15.80
C ASP A 193 -4.78 -3.52 -14.95
N CYS A 194 -5.90 -3.22 -15.62
CA CYS A 194 -7.22 -3.10 -14.99
C CYS A 194 -7.83 -4.46 -14.71
N VAL A 195 -8.54 -4.57 -13.58
CA VAL A 195 -9.28 -5.78 -13.21
C VAL A 195 -10.75 -5.65 -13.55
N LYS A 196 -11.36 -6.74 -14.02
CA LYS A 196 -12.77 -6.75 -14.43
C LYS A 196 -13.71 -6.99 -13.24
N ASP A 197 -13.27 -7.79 -12.28
CA ASP A 197 -14.05 -8.12 -11.10
C ASP A 197 -13.79 -7.12 -9.96
N ARG A 198 -14.87 -6.48 -9.49
CA ARG A 198 -14.85 -5.52 -8.38
C ARG A 198 -15.06 -6.19 -7.02
N LYS A 199 -15.34 -7.50 -6.97
CA LYS A 199 -15.55 -8.25 -5.72
C LYS A 199 -14.25 -8.65 -5.04
N ALA A 200 -13.10 -8.53 -5.72
CA ALA A 200 -11.79 -8.68 -5.11
C ALA A 200 -11.58 -7.69 -3.95
N ILE A 201 -11.06 -8.19 -2.83
CA ILE A 201 -10.96 -7.51 -1.52
C ILE A 201 -9.98 -6.31 -1.45
N SER A 202 -9.34 -5.93 -2.56
CA SER A 202 -8.33 -4.86 -2.59
C SER A 202 -8.22 -4.21 -3.98
N VAL A 203 -9.31 -3.58 -4.42
CA VAL A 203 -9.40 -2.84 -5.68
C VAL A 203 -9.48 -1.34 -5.41
N ILE A 204 -8.69 -0.55 -6.14
CA ILE A 204 -8.74 0.92 -6.12
C ILE A 204 -9.08 1.48 -7.50
N GLN A 205 -9.75 2.61 -7.53
CA GLN A 205 -10.01 3.34 -8.76
C GLN A 205 -8.82 4.24 -9.09
N ALA A 206 -8.00 3.82 -10.06
CA ALA A 206 -6.89 4.64 -10.57
C ALA A 206 -7.43 5.84 -11.36
N GLY A 207 -6.89 7.02 -11.07
CA GLY A 207 -7.28 8.28 -11.70
C GLY A 207 -6.13 8.93 -12.51
N PRO A 208 -6.35 10.14 -13.05
CA PRO A 208 -5.38 10.83 -13.90
C PRO A 208 -4.03 11.17 -13.24
N LYS A 209 -3.97 11.16 -11.91
CA LYS A 209 -2.75 11.43 -11.14
C LYS A 209 -1.81 10.22 -11.10
N ASN A 210 -2.31 9.02 -11.37
CA ASN A 210 -1.53 7.79 -11.36
C ASN A 210 -0.98 7.45 -12.74
N ARG A 211 0.06 6.59 -12.80
CA ARG A 211 0.55 6.01 -14.05
C ARG A 211 -0.25 4.78 -14.47
N GLY A 212 -0.24 4.50 -15.77
CA GLY A 212 -0.91 3.36 -16.38
C GLY A 212 -2.39 3.62 -16.70
N PRO A 213 -3.17 2.58 -17.02
CA PRO A 213 -4.57 2.73 -17.40
C PRO A 213 -5.45 3.25 -16.26
N GLN A 214 -6.39 4.12 -16.60
CA GLN A 214 -7.44 4.56 -15.68
C GLN A 214 -8.48 3.44 -15.53
N GLY A 215 -9.00 3.25 -14.33
CA GLY A 215 -9.92 2.15 -14.07
C GLY A 215 -9.70 1.47 -12.72
N PRO A 216 -10.51 0.44 -12.41
CA PRO A 216 -10.27 -0.44 -11.28
C PRO A 216 -8.94 -1.21 -11.46
N ARG A 217 -8.05 -1.11 -10.47
CA ARG A 217 -6.75 -1.79 -10.40
C ARG A 217 -6.67 -2.54 -9.07
N LEU A 218 -5.96 -3.66 -9.02
CA LEU A 218 -5.57 -4.19 -7.72
C LEU A 218 -4.64 -3.19 -7.02
N ILE A 219 -4.72 -3.12 -5.70
CA ILE A 219 -3.80 -2.37 -4.84
C ILE A 219 -3.31 -3.30 -3.73
N LEU A 220 -2.03 -3.67 -3.75
CA LEU A 220 -1.49 -4.71 -2.87
C LEU A 220 -0.20 -4.26 -2.16
N GLY A 221 0.26 -5.04 -1.19
CA GLY A 221 1.26 -4.67 -0.21
C GLY A 221 0.64 -4.17 1.12
N PRO A 222 1.42 -3.50 1.99
CA PRO A 222 1.04 -3.11 3.36
C PRO A 222 -0.33 -2.46 3.53
N PHE A 223 -0.73 -1.63 2.58
CA PHE A 223 -2.01 -0.92 2.61
C PHE A 223 -3.22 -1.86 2.64
N ARG A 224 -3.13 -3.08 2.08
CA ARG A 224 -4.26 -4.02 1.97
C ARG A 224 -4.90 -4.40 3.31
N PHE A 225 -4.20 -4.19 4.42
CA PHE A 225 -4.69 -4.47 5.78
C PHE A 225 -5.41 -3.30 6.45
N ALA A 226 -5.52 -2.15 5.79
CA ALA A 226 -6.26 -1.01 6.33
C ALA A 226 -7.77 -1.29 6.25
N ASN A 227 -8.41 -1.48 7.41
CA ASN A 227 -9.84 -1.77 7.46
C ASN A 227 -10.70 -0.50 7.28
N SER A 228 -11.94 -0.70 6.83
CA SER A 228 -12.90 0.39 6.66
C SER A 228 -13.52 0.82 7.99
N ASP A 229 -13.70 2.13 8.17
CA ASP A 229 -14.57 2.72 9.18
C ASP A 229 -15.37 3.90 8.59
N CYS A 230 -16.65 4.05 8.98
CA CYS A 230 -17.50 5.15 8.51
C CYS A 230 -17.09 6.52 9.08
N ASN A 231 -16.32 6.56 10.17
CA ASN A 231 -15.64 7.73 10.71
C ASN A 231 -14.13 7.42 10.88
N PRO A 232 -13.38 7.34 9.76
CA PRO A 232 -12.00 6.88 9.81
C PRO A 232 -11.04 7.95 10.32
N ASN A 233 -9.90 7.51 10.82
CA ASN A 233 -8.78 8.36 11.23
C ASN A 233 -7.73 8.60 10.13
N CYS A 234 -7.82 7.91 8.99
CA CYS A 234 -6.94 8.10 7.83
C CYS A 234 -7.75 8.20 6.52
N GLN A 235 -7.09 8.68 5.46
CA GLN A 235 -7.63 8.68 4.09
C GLN A 235 -6.57 8.23 3.08
N PHE A 236 -7.01 7.77 1.90
CA PHE A 236 -6.13 7.44 0.80
C PHE A 236 -5.47 8.68 0.21
N MET A 237 -4.19 8.54 -0.14
CA MET A 237 -3.44 9.53 -0.89
C MET A 237 -2.77 8.86 -2.09
N ALA A 238 -3.18 9.27 -3.29
CA ALA A 238 -2.49 8.88 -4.51
C ALA A 238 -1.10 9.52 -4.55
N ILE A 239 -0.06 8.73 -4.84
CA ILE A 239 1.28 9.26 -5.07
C ILE A 239 1.34 9.74 -6.54
N PRO A 240 1.51 11.04 -6.82
CA PRO A 240 1.45 11.56 -8.18
C PRO A 240 2.50 10.95 -9.10
N GLN A 241 2.13 10.73 -10.37
CA GLN A 241 3.01 10.18 -11.41
C GLN A 241 3.69 8.87 -10.99
N SER A 242 2.98 8.02 -10.25
CA SER A 242 3.47 6.72 -9.77
C SER A 242 2.36 5.66 -9.90
N HIS A 243 2.69 4.42 -9.56
CA HIS A 243 1.73 3.33 -9.45
C HIS A 243 1.23 3.12 -8.01
N ALA A 244 1.47 4.06 -7.10
CA ALA A 244 1.29 3.83 -5.67
C ALA A 244 0.22 4.70 -4.99
N PHE A 245 -0.27 4.19 -3.88
CA PHE A 245 -1.08 4.88 -2.89
C PHE A 245 -0.48 4.69 -1.50
N THR A 246 -0.76 5.63 -0.62
CA THR A 246 -0.46 5.54 0.82
C THR A 246 -1.61 6.13 1.63
N LEU A 247 -1.44 6.19 2.94
CA LEU A 247 -2.41 6.81 3.85
C LEU A 247 -1.86 8.11 4.43
N VAL A 248 -2.77 9.06 4.67
CA VAL A 248 -2.51 10.25 5.46
C VAL A 248 -3.48 10.31 6.64
N THR A 249 -2.98 10.65 7.83
CA THR A 249 -3.81 10.77 9.03
C THR A 249 -4.69 12.02 8.96
N LEU A 250 -5.96 11.86 9.33
CA LEU A 250 -6.97 12.93 9.39
C LEU A 250 -7.07 13.57 10.77
N VAL A 251 -6.62 12.83 11.79
CA VAL A 251 -6.64 13.20 13.20
C VAL A 251 -5.38 12.66 13.85
N GLU A 252 -5.11 13.12 15.05
CA GLU A 252 -4.13 12.46 15.91
C GLU A 252 -4.57 11.00 16.15
N VAL A 253 -3.65 10.05 15.94
CA VAL A 253 -3.86 8.63 16.20
C VAL A 253 -3.02 8.24 17.40
N LYS A 254 -3.67 7.81 18.48
CA LYS A 254 -2.97 7.41 19.70
C LYS A 254 -2.35 6.03 19.55
N LYS A 255 -1.25 5.77 20.25
CA LYS A 255 -0.58 4.46 20.28
C LYS A 255 -1.58 3.34 20.55
N GLY A 256 -1.54 2.30 19.73
CA GLY A 256 -2.40 1.12 19.83
C GLY A 256 -3.77 1.26 19.15
N GLN A 257 -4.15 2.46 18.70
CA GLN A 257 -5.39 2.68 17.96
C GLN A 257 -5.27 2.10 16.54
N SER A 258 -6.34 1.44 16.08
CA SER A 258 -6.43 0.93 14.72
C SER A 258 -6.37 2.05 13.69
N ILE A 259 -5.68 1.79 12.58
CA ILE A 259 -5.61 2.65 11.39
C ILE A 259 -6.77 2.23 10.48
N THR A 260 -7.70 3.16 10.25
CA THR A 260 -8.89 2.90 9.43
C THR A 260 -9.08 3.97 8.37
N VAL A 261 -9.77 3.58 7.30
CA VAL A 261 -10.00 4.40 6.10
C VAL A 261 -11.47 4.33 5.69
N LYS A 262 -11.91 5.19 4.77
CA LYS A 262 -13.22 5.01 4.13
C LYS A 262 -13.04 4.33 2.79
N TYR A 263 -13.67 3.17 2.56
CA TYR A 263 -13.55 2.47 1.27
C TYR A 263 -14.33 3.14 0.14
N SER A 264 -15.47 3.76 0.43
CA SER A 264 -16.23 4.55 -0.55
C SER A 264 -16.89 5.77 0.09
N ASP A 265 -16.98 6.86 -0.65
CA ASP A 265 -17.56 8.12 -0.15
C ASP A 265 -19.07 8.01 0.11
N ASP A 266 -19.76 7.16 -0.67
CA ASP A 266 -21.20 6.95 -0.68
C ASP A 266 -21.67 5.80 0.24
N ASP A 267 -20.76 5.19 1.00
CA ASP A 267 -21.06 4.06 1.90
C ASP A 267 -21.61 2.81 1.16
N SER A 268 -21.40 2.70 -0.17
CA SER A 268 -21.89 1.61 -1.01
C SER A 268 -21.01 0.35 -1.04
N TYR A 269 -19.75 0.43 -0.57
CA TYR A 269 -18.79 -0.68 -0.70
C TYR A 269 -19.31 -2.01 -0.12
N PHE A 270 -19.90 -1.97 1.09
CA PHE A 270 -20.47 -3.16 1.72
C PHE A 270 -21.95 -3.38 1.37
N GLY A 271 -22.60 -2.44 0.69
CA GLY A 271 -24.06 -2.38 0.64
C GLY A 271 -24.67 -1.75 1.91
N HIS A 272 -25.89 -1.25 1.79
CA HIS A 272 -26.55 -0.49 2.86
C HIS A 272 -26.80 -1.37 4.09
N GLY A 273 -26.25 -0.98 5.24
CA GLY A 273 -26.48 -1.65 6.53
C GLY A 273 -25.61 -2.88 6.80
N GLU A 274 -24.72 -3.26 5.87
CA GLU A 274 -23.84 -4.42 6.04
C GLU A 274 -22.47 -4.07 6.65
N CYS A 275 -22.16 -2.77 6.79
CA CYS A 275 -20.89 -2.33 7.38
C CYS A 275 -20.80 -2.72 8.87
N ARG A 276 -19.73 -3.44 9.22
CA ARG A 276 -19.42 -3.89 10.59
C ARG A 276 -18.24 -3.15 11.22
N CYS A 277 -18.02 -1.90 10.82
CA CYS A 277 -16.97 -1.08 11.44
C CYS A 277 -17.34 -0.64 12.86
N GLY A 278 -16.33 -0.23 13.65
CA GLY A 278 -16.52 0.23 15.02
C GLY A 278 -17.55 1.36 15.14
N THR A 279 -17.54 2.31 14.20
CA THR A 279 -18.54 3.38 14.16
C THR A 279 -19.97 2.87 13.96
N CYS A 280 -20.18 1.83 13.16
CA CYS A 280 -21.50 1.27 12.89
C CYS A 280 -21.97 0.32 13.99
N SER A 281 -21.06 -0.41 14.63
CA SER A 281 -21.37 -1.30 15.77
C SER A 281 -21.58 -0.55 17.09
N GLY A 282 -21.26 0.75 17.13
CA GLY A 282 -21.40 1.57 18.33
C GLY A 282 -20.23 1.43 19.32
N GLU A 283 -19.15 0.79 18.90
CA GLU A 283 -17.87 0.86 19.60
C GLU A 283 -17.36 2.32 19.55
N ALA A 284 -16.77 2.79 20.66
CA ALA A 284 -16.56 4.21 20.90
C ALA A 284 -15.92 4.94 19.69
N PRO A 285 -16.41 6.14 19.33
CA PRO A 285 -15.93 6.85 18.16
C PRO A 285 -14.43 7.12 18.28
N GLN A 286 -13.70 6.81 17.21
CA GLN A 286 -12.34 7.31 17.01
C GLN A 286 -12.33 8.83 17.22
N ALA A 287 -11.27 9.34 17.86
CA ALA A 287 -11.15 10.72 18.33
C ALA A 287 -11.79 11.76 17.38
N LYS A 288 -12.55 12.69 17.95
CA LYS A 288 -13.32 13.69 17.17
C LYS A 288 -12.42 14.37 16.14
N ARG A 289 -12.82 14.33 14.87
CA ARG A 289 -12.18 15.05 13.75
C ARG A 289 -11.86 16.49 14.15
N GLN A 290 -10.58 16.79 14.31
CA GLN A 290 -10.12 18.17 14.41
C GLN A 290 -10.17 18.78 13.01
N LYS A 291 -10.64 20.01 12.89
CA LYS A 291 -10.43 20.79 11.67
C LYS A 291 -8.93 21.06 11.57
N ILE A 292 -8.20 20.25 10.81
CA ILE A 292 -6.80 20.52 10.52
C ILE A 292 -6.77 21.85 9.78
N GLN A 293 -6.15 22.87 10.38
CA GLN A 293 -5.79 24.08 9.67
C GLN A 293 -4.73 23.67 8.64
N ASN A 294 -4.82 24.18 7.40
CA ASN A 294 -3.88 23.91 6.30
C ASN A 294 -2.44 23.75 6.83
N PRO A 295 -1.66 22.79 6.31
CA PRO A 295 -0.30 22.54 6.78
C PRO A 295 0.43 23.87 6.89
N VAL A 296 0.96 24.14 8.09
CA VAL A 296 1.72 25.36 8.38
C VAL A 296 2.87 25.42 7.40
N THR A 297 2.72 26.24 6.36
CA THR A 297 3.82 26.66 5.52
C THR A 297 4.68 27.58 6.38
N ASN A 298 5.62 27.02 7.14
CA ASN A 298 6.78 27.77 7.58
C ASN A 298 7.67 28.02 6.35
N GLY A 299 7.17 28.87 5.46
CA GLY A 299 7.82 29.29 4.23
C GLY A 299 7.99 30.80 4.25
N ARG A 300 9.19 31.24 4.64
CA ARG A 300 9.76 32.47 4.07
C ARG A 300 9.52 32.40 2.56
N LYS A 301 8.76 33.36 2.03
CA LYS A 301 8.56 33.53 0.59
C LYS A 301 9.92 33.64 -0.09
N LEU A 302 10.32 32.61 -0.83
CA LEU A 302 11.37 32.71 -1.84
C LEU A 302 10.76 32.41 -3.19
N THR A 303 10.29 33.49 -3.81
CA THR A 303 9.95 33.55 -5.22
C THR A 303 11.18 33.18 -6.05
N ARG A 304 11.10 32.13 -6.89
CA ARG A 304 11.66 32.08 -8.25
C ARG A 304 11.26 30.78 -8.96
N ARG A 305 10.10 30.87 -9.62
CA ARG A 305 9.64 29.92 -10.65
C ARG A 305 10.66 29.88 -11.79
N GLY A 306 11.05 28.68 -12.23
CA GLY A 306 11.65 28.48 -13.56
C GLY A 306 12.83 27.51 -13.65
N GLY A 307 13.64 27.35 -12.60
CA GLY A 307 14.92 26.62 -12.72
C GLY A 307 14.89 25.11 -12.46
N ALA A 308 13.97 24.63 -11.62
CA ALA A 308 14.02 23.26 -11.09
C ALA A 308 13.58 22.18 -12.10
N ARG A 309 12.62 22.49 -12.96
CA ARG A 309 12.10 21.57 -13.99
C ARG A 309 13.14 21.28 -15.08
N GLU A 310 13.95 22.28 -15.43
CA GLU A 310 15.07 22.18 -16.37
C GLU A 310 16.20 21.29 -15.83
N LYS A 311 16.52 21.42 -14.52
CA LYS A 311 17.55 20.63 -13.84
C LYS A 311 17.18 19.15 -13.75
N ARG A 312 15.92 18.81 -13.45
CA ARG A 312 15.44 17.42 -13.39
C ARG A 312 15.41 16.76 -14.78
N ARG A 313 15.05 17.50 -15.83
CA ARG A 313 15.12 17.03 -17.22
C ARG A 313 16.56 16.71 -17.63
N LYS A 314 17.51 17.62 -17.37
CA LYS A 314 18.93 17.41 -17.68
C LYS A 314 19.56 16.26 -16.89
N LEU A 315 19.16 16.06 -15.63
CA LEU A 315 19.64 14.94 -14.81
C LEU A 315 19.09 13.59 -15.30
N LEU A 316 17.82 13.53 -15.70
CA LEU A 316 17.22 12.32 -16.27
C LEU A 316 17.75 12.00 -17.68
N GLU A 317 18.09 13.02 -18.47
CA GLU A 317 18.75 12.88 -19.77
C GLU A 317 20.20 12.39 -19.63
N SER A 318 20.95 12.83 -18.60
CA SER A 318 22.32 12.34 -18.36
C SER A 318 22.41 10.86 -18.01
N PHE A 319 21.35 10.27 -17.44
CA PHE A 319 21.28 8.84 -17.14
C PHE A 319 20.90 7.97 -18.36
N ARG A 320 20.49 8.56 -19.49
CA ARG A 320 20.22 7.83 -20.74
C ARG A 320 21.44 7.73 -21.67
N GLY A 321 22.54 8.40 -21.35
CA GLY A 321 23.67 8.59 -22.25
C GLY A 321 24.79 7.54 -22.21
N HIS A 322 24.61 6.38 -21.58
CA HIS A 322 25.62 5.31 -21.53
C HIS A 322 25.04 3.95 -21.90
N SER A 323 24.65 3.79 -23.16
CA SER A 323 24.73 2.50 -23.86
C SER A 323 24.73 2.75 -25.38
N SER A 324 25.51 1.93 -26.10
CA SER A 324 25.75 1.88 -27.54
C SER A 324 26.55 3.02 -28.20
N LYS A 325 27.87 2.95 -28.07
CA LYS A 325 28.78 3.17 -29.22
C LYS A 325 29.08 1.80 -29.84
N GLY A 326 28.89 1.65 -31.15
CA GLY A 326 29.54 0.60 -31.94
C GLY A 326 28.61 -0.36 -32.70
N ALA A 327 28.29 0.01 -33.93
CA ALA A 327 28.01 -0.80 -35.14
C ALA A 327 27.19 0.11 -36.07
N GLY A 328 27.71 0.67 -37.15
CA GLY A 328 28.42 0.01 -38.24
C GLY A 328 27.53 0.21 -39.48
N ASP A 329 27.95 1.12 -40.35
CA ASP A 329 27.23 1.60 -41.52
C ASP A 329 26.77 0.47 -42.45
N MET A 330 25.51 0.53 -42.90
CA MET A 330 25.08 -0.15 -44.11
C MET A 330 24.11 0.76 -44.88
N GLU A 331 24.59 1.18 -46.04
CA GLU A 331 23.94 2.08 -46.98
C GLU A 331 22.64 1.49 -47.55
N ASN A 332 21.66 2.38 -47.70
CA ASN A 332 20.38 2.13 -48.30
C ASN A 332 20.49 2.36 -49.82
N VAL A 333 20.57 1.29 -50.62
CA VAL A 333 20.41 1.37 -52.07
C VAL A 333 18.92 1.22 -52.39
N GLY A 334 18.34 2.30 -52.90
CA GLY A 334 16.94 2.37 -53.29
C GLY A 334 16.57 1.36 -54.37
N GLN A 335 15.31 0.91 -54.31
CA GLN A 335 14.63 0.37 -55.47
C GLN A 335 14.00 1.51 -56.27
N PRO A 336 14.06 1.43 -57.60
CA PRO A 336 12.85 1.64 -58.38
C PRO A 336 12.70 0.59 -59.48
N THR A 337 11.62 -0.20 -59.40
CA THR A 337 10.53 -0.42 -60.39
C THR A 337 9.85 -1.74 -60.11
#